data_AF-A0A8H5SUP1-F1
#
_entry.id   AF-A0A8H5SUP1-F1
#
_cell.length_a   1.000
_cell.length_b   1.000
_cell.length_c   1.000
_cell.angle_alpha   90.00
_cell.angle_beta   90.00
_cell.angle_gamma   90.00
#
_symmetry.space_group_name_H-M   'P 1'
#
loop_
_entity.id
_entity.type
_entity.pdbx_description
1 polymer ?
#
loop_
_entity_poly.entity_id
_entity_poly.type
_entity_poly.pdbx_seq_one_letter_code
_entity_poly.pdbx_strand_id
1 'polypeptide(L)'
;MDKRKRDSNESPSSHVLENDRAKRVNIEGSSNAVGFTRENDGQRIIRRTGPYTRYRPVITNDEWEYTIGRNIPLNRQILAYHTSGRKAFVDSMAKDIIEGRSDMYDGHRELFTVCTRVFLCSPISPFSPLYGLSCDAPLSDQTASNDNESPWSQTSVRQLTEIMTHSVFRGDMSHLATIIQYAIIMRTGDRRPWVMAIDKPSCSGRLDRLQQRIIEETGADGMLQSPISALYHSSGRSYFTETCVLSDVMCSLEHIIKPPSKCTPGALYHLSKPVYHVTAIDINNVQLAIDNSNWDGTPRFPSRSQCYKVFMERPEKPEGGPDFNQLAGFYCRAWHFEERKLAASIESWY
;
A
#
# COMPACT_ATOMS: atom_id res chain seq x y z
N MET A 1 -37.01 -30.95 -62.06
CA MET A 1 -38.21 -30.35 -61.43
C MET A 1 -37.81 -30.08 -59.98
N ASP A 2 -37.35 -28.89 -59.60
CA ASP A 2 -37.97 -27.55 -59.68
C ASP A 2 -39.09 -27.30 -58.66
N LYS A 3 -38.76 -26.45 -57.68
CA LYS A 3 -39.52 -25.34 -57.05
C LYS A 3 -38.89 -25.07 -55.67
N ARG A 4 -38.68 -23.85 -55.14
CA ARG A 4 -38.75 -22.42 -55.55
C ARG A 4 -38.10 -21.64 -54.35
N LYS A 5 -37.14 -20.70 -54.46
CA LYS A 5 -37.28 -19.23 -54.71
C LYS A 5 -38.56 -18.61 -54.12
N ARG A 6 -38.63 -17.40 -53.54
CA ARG A 6 -37.75 -16.20 -53.39
C ARG A 6 -38.30 -15.41 -52.15
N ASP A 7 -37.93 -14.19 -51.73
CA ASP A 7 -37.12 -13.08 -52.29
C ASP A 7 -36.45 -12.26 -51.14
N SER A 8 -36.28 -10.94 -51.26
CA SER A 8 -35.85 -9.99 -50.20
C SER A 8 -36.42 -8.57 -50.46
N ASN A 9 -36.09 -7.61 -49.58
CA ASN A 9 -35.96 -6.14 -49.78
C ASN A 9 -37.12 -5.13 -49.59
N GLU A 10 -36.79 -4.14 -48.73
CA GLU A 10 -36.88 -2.66 -48.90
C GLU A 10 -38.19 -1.85 -48.73
N SER A 11 -38.01 -0.64 -48.18
CA SER A 11 -38.99 0.43 -47.89
C SER A 11 -39.23 1.34 -49.13
N PRO A 12 -40.04 2.45 -49.18
CA PRO A 12 -40.22 3.52 -48.15
C PRO A 12 -41.59 4.29 -48.12
N SER A 13 -41.63 5.43 -47.39
CA SER A 13 -42.28 6.73 -47.76
C SER A 13 -43.51 7.31 -46.99
N SER A 14 -43.25 8.44 -46.30
CA SER A 14 -43.97 9.75 -46.27
C SER A 14 -45.50 9.95 -46.09
N HIS A 15 -45.88 10.79 -45.11
CA HIS A 15 -46.83 11.95 -45.13
C HIS A 15 -46.90 12.50 -43.67
N VAL A 16 -46.66 13.76 -43.25
CA VAL A 16 -46.84 15.17 -43.70
C VAL A 16 -48.20 15.80 -43.32
N LEU A 17 -48.16 16.81 -42.41
CA LEU A 17 -48.94 18.07 -42.25
C LEU A 17 -48.75 18.59 -40.78
N GLU A 18 -48.14 19.76 -40.51
CA GLU A 18 -48.71 21.14 -40.44
C GLU A 18 -49.64 21.40 -39.19
N ASN A 19 -49.68 22.55 -38.50
CA ASN A 19 -49.08 23.89 -38.73
C ASN A 19 -49.01 24.80 -37.45
N ASP A 20 -48.21 25.88 -37.54
CA ASP A 20 -48.38 27.26 -37.02
C ASP A 20 -48.53 27.71 -35.52
N ARG A 21 -47.57 28.58 -35.10
CA ARG A 21 -47.75 30.00 -34.64
C ARG A 21 -48.03 30.43 -33.16
N ALA A 22 -46.93 30.74 -32.47
CA ALA A 22 -46.61 31.97 -31.68
C ALA A 22 -47.68 32.82 -30.94
N LYS A 23 -47.36 33.19 -29.68
CA LYS A 23 -47.64 34.52 -29.09
C LYS A 23 -46.72 34.86 -27.89
N ARG A 24 -46.20 36.10 -27.84
CA ARG A 24 -45.61 36.75 -26.63
C ARG A 24 -46.69 37.60 -25.95
N VAL A 25 -46.54 37.89 -24.66
CA VAL A 25 -46.76 39.21 -24.00
C VAL A 25 -46.25 39.12 -22.53
N ASN A 26 -45.60 40.17 -22.04
CA ASN A 26 -45.21 40.37 -20.63
C ASN A 26 -46.33 41.10 -19.85
N ILE A 27 -46.35 41.01 -18.51
CA ILE A 27 -46.22 42.15 -17.56
C ILE A 27 -46.60 41.73 -16.11
N GLU A 28 -45.65 41.97 -15.20
CA GLU A 28 -45.71 42.32 -13.76
C GLU A 28 -46.67 41.62 -12.75
N GLY A 29 -46.09 41.28 -11.59
CA GLY A 29 -46.81 40.86 -10.37
C GLY A 29 -45.88 40.43 -9.23
N SER A 30 -45.56 41.33 -8.29
CA SER A 30 -44.87 41.03 -7.02
C SER A 30 -45.71 40.07 -6.15
N SER A 31 -45.22 39.24 -5.22
CA SER A 31 -44.07 39.38 -4.30
C SER A 31 -43.72 38.05 -3.60
N ASN A 32 -42.54 37.98 -2.98
CA ASN A 32 -42.19 37.09 -1.85
C ASN A 32 -42.23 35.55 -2.05
N ALA A 33 -41.11 34.99 -2.51
CA ALA A 33 -40.67 33.65 -2.12
C ALA A 33 -39.15 33.68 -1.83
N VAL A 34 -38.75 33.29 -0.62
CA VAL A 34 -37.34 33.24 -0.22
C VAL A 34 -36.66 32.07 -0.95
N GLY A 35 -35.89 32.39 -1.99
CA GLY A 35 -35.09 31.40 -2.69
C GLY A 35 -33.91 30.95 -1.83
N PHE A 36 -33.93 29.70 -1.38
CA PHE A 36 -32.70 29.03 -0.94
C PHE A 36 -31.79 28.89 -2.17
N THR A 37 -30.80 29.79 -2.28
CA THR A 37 -29.66 29.59 -3.17
C THR A 37 -28.88 28.40 -2.67
N ARG A 38 -29.18 27.23 -3.25
CA ARG A 38 -28.38 26.02 -3.10
C ARG A 38 -27.04 26.29 -3.77
N GLU A 39 -26.06 26.74 -2.98
CA GLU A 39 -24.69 26.91 -3.45
C GLU A 39 -24.21 25.58 -4.02
N ASN A 40 -23.76 25.63 -5.28
CA ASN A 40 -23.07 24.50 -5.90
C ASN A 40 -21.69 24.39 -5.25
N ASP A 41 -21.64 23.75 -4.08
CA ASP A 41 -20.40 23.35 -3.45
C ASP A 41 -19.78 22.26 -4.33
N GLY A 42 -18.93 22.71 -5.25
CA GLY A 42 -18.45 21.89 -6.35
C GLY A 42 -17.62 20.74 -5.82
N GLN A 43 -18.11 19.51 -5.98
CA GLN A 43 -17.41 18.28 -5.63
C GLN A 43 -15.99 18.29 -6.21
N ARG A 44 -15.03 18.71 -5.39
CA ARG A 44 -13.60 18.61 -5.68
C ARG A 44 -13.24 17.14 -5.58
N ILE A 45 -13.43 16.42 -6.68
CA ILE A 45 -12.57 15.28 -6.99
C ILE A 45 -11.15 15.82 -6.86
N ILE A 46 -10.46 15.46 -5.79
CA ILE A 46 -9.09 15.89 -5.57
C ILE A 46 -8.22 15.11 -6.56
N ARG A 47 -8.18 15.61 -7.80
CA ARG A 47 -7.10 15.36 -8.76
C ARG A 47 -5.83 16.03 -8.22
N ARG A 48 -5.32 15.56 -7.08
CA ARG A 48 -3.96 15.81 -6.60
C ARG A 48 -3.03 15.08 -7.56
N THR A 49 -2.83 15.70 -8.72
CA THR A 49 -1.68 15.53 -9.61
C THR A 49 -0.42 16.05 -8.90
N GLY A 50 -0.17 15.55 -7.69
CA GLY A 50 1.14 15.59 -7.08
C GLY A 50 2.10 14.81 -7.98
N PRO A 51 3.33 15.28 -8.16
CA PRO A 51 4.15 14.82 -9.26
C PRO A 51 4.53 13.35 -9.09
N TYR A 52 4.35 12.56 -10.16
CA TYR A 52 4.80 11.17 -10.27
C TYR A 52 6.36 11.07 -10.37
N THR A 53 7.10 11.97 -9.74
CA THR A 53 8.54 12.26 -9.98
C THR A 53 9.53 11.31 -9.30
N ARG A 54 9.08 10.22 -8.66
CA ARG A 54 9.97 9.25 -7.98
C ARG A 54 10.12 7.89 -8.67
N TYR A 55 9.41 7.61 -9.77
CA TYR A 55 9.67 6.40 -10.55
C TYR A 55 11.01 6.54 -11.26
N ARG A 56 12.03 5.75 -10.88
CA ARG A 56 13.33 5.75 -11.55
C ARG A 56 13.36 4.72 -12.71
N PRO A 57 13.86 5.11 -13.90
CA PRO A 57 13.90 4.20 -15.04
C PRO A 57 14.85 3.00 -14.85
N VAL A 58 16.01 3.22 -14.24
CA VAL A 58 17.12 2.25 -14.19
C VAL A 58 17.78 2.27 -12.80
N ILE A 59 18.30 1.13 -12.38
CA ILE A 59 19.22 0.98 -11.25
C ILE A 59 20.54 0.46 -11.83
N THR A 60 21.59 1.25 -11.67
CA THR A 60 22.95 0.90 -12.07
C THR A 60 23.53 -0.21 -11.18
N ASN A 61 24.58 -0.89 -11.65
CA ASN A 61 25.27 -1.92 -10.84
C ASN A 61 25.80 -1.38 -9.49
N ASP A 62 26.15 -0.10 -9.42
CA ASP A 62 26.60 0.53 -8.18
C ASP A 62 25.41 0.83 -7.23
N GLU A 63 24.26 1.25 -7.78
CA GLU A 63 23.02 1.38 -7.00
C GLU A 63 22.48 0.02 -6.51
N TRP A 64 22.76 -1.08 -7.23
CA TRP A 64 22.45 -2.44 -6.76
C TRP A 64 23.22 -2.78 -5.47
N GLU A 65 24.51 -2.44 -5.37
CA GLU A 65 25.27 -2.65 -4.12
C GLU A 65 24.65 -1.89 -2.94
N TYR A 66 24.11 -0.70 -3.17
CA TYR A 66 23.47 0.14 -2.15
C TYR A 66 22.05 -0.34 -1.78
N THR A 67 21.32 -0.93 -2.72
CA THR A 67 19.90 -1.30 -2.54
C THR A 67 19.71 -2.70 -1.96
N ILE A 68 20.54 -3.67 -2.37
CA ILE A 68 20.44 -5.09 -1.95
C ILE A 68 21.76 -5.68 -1.45
N GLY A 69 22.81 -4.87 -1.33
CA GLY A 69 24.13 -5.31 -0.89
C GLY A 69 24.99 -5.94 -1.97
N ARG A 70 26.31 -5.94 -1.71
CA ARG A 70 27.32 -6.60 -2.54
C ARG A 70 27.05 -8.09 -2.75
N ASN A 71 27.59 -8.63 -3.84
CA ASN A 71 27.72 -10.07 -4.04
C ASN A 71 28.38 -10.75 -2.83
N ILE A 72 27.79 -11.85 -2.38
CA ILE A 72 28.26 -12.62 -1.23
C ILE A 72 29.06 -13.80 -1.77
N PRO A 73 30.37 -13.90 -1.46
CA PRO A 73 31.20 -15.03 -1.89
C PRO A 73 30.58 -16.36 -1.45
N LEU A 74 30.59 -17.37 -2.33
CA LEU A 74 29.91 -18.66 -2.14
C LEU A 74 30.30 -19.35 -0.81
N ASN A 75 31.56 -19.23 -0.40
CA ASN A 75 32.07 -19.76 0.87
C ASN A 75 31.56 -19.02 2.13
N ARG A 76 31.12 -17.76 2.00
CA ARG A 76 30.51 -16.96 3.09
C ARG A 76 29.00 -17.07 3.14
N GLN A 77 28.35 -17.47 2.04
CA GLN A 77 26.90 -17.73 2.03
C GLN A 77 26.55 -18.78 3.10
N ILE A 78 27.25 -19.92 3.12
CA ILE A 78 26.94 -21.07 3.99
C ILE A 78 26.70 -20.67 5.45
N LEU A 79 27.63 -19.94 6.10
CA LEU A 79 27.55 -19.71 7.55
C LEU A 79 26.43 -18.73 7.95
N ALA A 80 26.19 -17.68 7.17
CA ALA A 80 25.16 -16.69 7.46
C ALA A 80 23.76 -17.14 7.00
N TYR A 81 23.69 -17.91 5.92
CA TYR A 81 22.44 -18.36 5.30
C TYR A 81 21.77 -19.47 6.11
N HIS A 82 22.54 -20.38 6.71
CA HIS A 82 22.01 -21.55 7.43
C HIS A 82 21.26 -21.24 8.75
N THR A 83 21.35 -20.04 9.31
CA THR A 83 20.81 -19.72 10.64
C THR A 83 19.35 -19.23 10.65
N SER A 84 18.65 -19.22 9.50
CA SER A 84 17.26 -18.77 9.42
C SER A 84 16.42 -19.56 8.41
N GLY A 85 15.11 -19.67 8.67
CA GLY A 85 14.16 -20.34 7.76
C GLY A 85 14.11 -19.76 6.33
N ARG A 86 14.64 -18.54 6.15
CA ARG A 86 14.83 -17.85 4.87
C ARG A 86 15.62 -18.69 3.86
N LYS A 87 16.56 -19.52 4.34
CA LYS A 87 17.30 -20.45 3.49
C LYS A 87 16.40 -21.46 2.80
N ALA A 88 15.51 -22.11 3.55
CA ALA A 88 14.60 -23.12 3.00
C ALA A 88 13.67 -22.52 1.92
N PHE A 89 13.18 -21.30 2.14
CA PHE A 89 12.39 -20.56 1.15
C PHE A 89 13.19 -20.23 -0.14
N VAL A 90 14.41 -19.69 -0.01
CA VAL A 90 15.23 -19.34 -1.19
C VAL A 90 15.73 -20.58 -1.93
N ASP A 91 16.08 -21.65 -1.22
CA ASP A 91 16.43 -22.94 -1.83
C ASP A 91 15.23 -23.54 -2.60
N SER A 92 14.02 -23.47 -2.03
CA SER A 92 12.80 -23.91 -2.71
C SER A 92 12.55 -23.09 -3.97
N MET A 93 12.61 -21.75 -3.87
CA MET A 93 12.48 -20.85 -5.01
C MET A 93 13.50 -21.17 -6.12
N ALA A 94 14.77 -21.39 -5.77
CA ALA A 94 15.79 -21.76 -6.74
C ALA A 94 15.48 -23.12 -7.42
N LYS A 95 15.08 -24.12 -6.63
CA LYS A 95 14.68 -25.44 -7.14
C LYS A 95 13.47 -25.36 -8.06
N ASP A 96 12.40 -24.68 -7.64
CA ASP A 96 11.16 -24.53 -8.40
C ASP A 96 11.40 -23.83 -9.75
N ILE A 97 12.23 -22.79 -9.77
CA ILE A 97 12.60 -22.06 -10.99
C ILE A 97 13.41 -22.96 -11.95
N ILE A 98 14.36 -23.75 -11.44
CA ILE A 98 15.11 -24.74 -12.24
C ILE A 98 14.18 -25.83 -12.80
N GLU A 99 13.17 -26.23 -12.03
CA GLU A 99 12.13 -27.19 -12.45
C GLU A 99 11.02 -26.56 -13.30
N GLY A 100 11.16 -25.31 -13.72
CA GLY A 100 10.26 -24.63 -14.66
C GLY A 100 9.02 -23.98 -14.04
N ARG A 101 8.84 -24.02 -12.71
CA ARG A 101 7.71 -23.43 -11.97
C ARG A 101 7.95 -21.96 -11.59
N SER A 102 8.51 -21.19 -12.54
CA SER A 102 8.91 -19.79 -12.30
C SER A 102 7.74 -18.81 -12.13
N ASP A 103 6.59 -19.12 -12.72
CA ASP A 103 5.32 -18.39 -12.66
C ASP A 103 4.76 -18.28 -11.23
N MET A 104 5.04 -19.30 -10.39
CA MET A 104 4.74 -19.26 -8.95
C MET A 104 5.39 -18.07 -8.23
N TYR A 105 6.42 -17.45 -8.82
CA TYR A 105 7.19 -16.35 -8.25
C TYR A 105 7.05 -15.02 -9.02
N ASP A 106 6.08 -14.90 -9.93
CA ASP A 106 5.77 -13.64 -10.64
C ASP A 106 5.67 -12.45 -9.66
N GLY A 107 4.80 -12.55 -8.65
CA GLY A 107 4.59 -11.51 -7.65
C GLY A 107 5.87 -11.16 -6.89
N HIS A 108 6.73 -12.14 -6.58
CA HIS A 108 8.03 -11.88 -5.94
C HIS A 108 8.97 -11.08 -6.85
N ARG A 109 8.96 -11.33 -8.16
CA ARG A 109 9.73 -10.57 -9.16
C ARG A 109 9.15 -9.17 -9.39
N GLU A 110 7.83 -9.03 -9.39
CA GLU A 110 7.14 -7.74 -9.47
C GLU A 110 7.38 -6.89 -8.21
N LEU A 111 7.25 -7.46 -7.01
CA LEU A 111 7.59 -6.83 -5.73
C LEU A 111 9.04 -6.34 -5.74
N PHE A 112 9.97 -7.18 -6.21
CA PHE A 112 11.37 -6.82 -6.36
C PHE A 112 11.54 -5.58 -7.25
N THR A 113 10.85 -5.55 -8.39
CA THR A 113 10.87 -4.43 -9.34
C THR A 113 10.27 -3.15 -8.74
N VAL A 114 9.21 -3.25 -7.94
CA VAL A 114 8.57 -2.10 -7.29
C VAL A 114 9.41 -1.55 -6.13
N CYS A 115 9.88 -2.40 -5.21
CA CYS A 115 10.72 -1.98 -4.07
C CYS A 115 11.94 -1.20 -4.55
N THR A 116 12.54 -1.66 -5.62
CA THR A 116 13.77 -1.10 -6.17
C THR A 116 13.48 0.18 -6.96
N ARG A 117 12.55 0.19 -7.94
CA ARG A 117 12.28 1.39 -8.78
C ARG A 117 11.49 2.51 -8.10
N VAL A 118 10.71 2.21 -7.05
CA VAL A 118 9.78 3.16 -6.40
C VAL A 118 10.28 3.60 -5.01
N PHE A 119 10.93 2.70 -4.26
CA PHE A 119 11.37 2.96 -2.88
C PHE A 119 12.89 2.89 -2.68
N LEU A 120 13.66 2.54 -3.71
CA LEU A 120 15.13 2.34 -3.64
C LEU A 120 15.54 1.42 -2.49
N CYS A 121 14.76 0.37 -2.26
CA CYS A 121 14.97 -0.58 -1.17
C CYS A 121 14.92 -2.04 -1.63
N SER A 122 15.35 -2.94 -0.75
CA SER A 122 15.26 -4.38 -0.97
C SER A 122 13.81 -4.87 -0.81
N PRO A 123 13.42 -6.03 -1.38
CA PRO A 123 12.10 -6.64 -1.15
C PRO A 123 11.84 -7.04 0.32
N ILE A 124 12.89 -7.01 1.17
CA ILE A 124 12.82 -7.37 2.59
C ILE A 124 12.58 -6.12 3.45
N SER A 125 13.03 -4.96 2.97
CA SER A 125 12.95 -3.68 3.68
C SER A 125 11.51 -3.29 4.12
N PRO A 126 10.42 -3.58 3.38
CA PRO A 126 9.04 -3.33 3.84
C PRO A 126 8.65 -4.01 5.16
N PHE A 127 9.37 -5.07 5.55
CA PHE A 127 9.13 -5.82 6.80
C PHE A 127 10.30 -5.69 7.80
N SER A 128 11.16 -4.69 7.63
CA SER A 128 12.38 -4.53 8.43
C SER A 128 12.09 -3.85 9.78
N PRO A 129 12.67 -4.33 10.91
CA PRO A 129 12.57 -3.68 12.22
C PRO A 129 13.08 -2.24 12.27
N LEU A 130 13.88 -1.82 11.29
CA LEU A 130 14.28 -0.42 11.09
C LEU A 130 13.08 0.51 10.85
N TYR A 131 11.98 -0.01 10.29
CA TYR A 131 10.70 0.69 10.14
C TYR A 131 9.67 0.26 11.21
N GLY A 132 10.11 -0.35 12.31
CA GLY A 132 9.22 -0.87 13.37
C GLY A 132 8.33 -2.03 12.91
N LEU A 133 8.65 -2.70 11.80
CA LEU A 133 7.89 -3.83 11.26
C LEU A 133 8.68 -5.13 11.37
N SER A 134 7.98 -6.26 11.37
CA SER A 134 8.56 -7.59 11.32
C SER A 134 7.57 -8.55 10.66
N CYS A 135 8.07 -9.62 10.08
CA CYS A 135 7.27 -10.76 9.67
C CYS A 135 8.03 -12.04 9.97
N ASP A 136 7.32 -13.16 10.00
CA ASP A 136 7.96 -14.46 10.20
C ASP A 136 8.84 -14.85 8.99
N ALA A 137 9.79 -15.73 9.30
CA ALA A 137 10.46 -16.61 8.35
C ALA A 137 9.47 -17.17 7.29
N PRO A 138 9.57 -16.97 5.95
CA PRO A 138 8.76 -17.81 5.07
C PRO A 138 9.16 -19.27 5.29
N LEU A 139 8.21 -20.11 5.70
CA LEU A 139 8.40 -21.54 5.88
C LEU A 139 8.33 -22.23 4.49
N SER A 140 9.16 -23.25 4.29
CA SER A 140 9.19 -24.01 3.03
C SER A 140 7.98 -24.92 2.83
N ASP A 141 7.38 -25.39 3.93
CA ASP A 141 6.43 -26.50 3.92
C ASP A 141 4.99 -26.00 3.75
N GLN A 142 4.68 -25.49 2.55
CA GLN A 142 3.33 -25.11 2.10
C GLN A 142 2.41 -26.33 1.92
N THR A 143 2.15 -27.10 2.98
CA THR A 143 1.27 -28.28 2.93
C THR A 143 0.31 -28.44 4.12
N ALA A 144 0.39 -27.63 5.17
CA ALA A 144 -0.56 -27.71 6.29
C ALA A 144 -0.84 -26.35 6.97
N SER A 145 -2.08 -25.88 6.81
CA SER A 145 -2.71 -24.72 7.47
C SER A 145 -2.07 -23.34 7.28
N ASN A 146 -2.83 -22.46 6.61
CA ASN A 146 -2.73 -20.99 6.63
C ASN A 146 -1.71 -20.30 5.69
N ASP A 147 -1.53 -20.79 4.46
CA ASP A 147 -0.87 -20.01 3.37
C ASP A 147 -1.49 -18.61 3.18
N ASN A 148 -2.78 -18.45 3.49
CA ASN A 148 -3.51 -17.18 3.46
C ASN A 148 -3.11 -16.17 4.56
N GLU A 149 -2.29 -16.55 5.55
CA GLU A 149 -1.85 -15.66 6.64
C GLU A 149 -0.41 -15.16 6.45
N SER A 150 0.40 -15.86 5.66
CA SER A 150 1.79 -15.49 5.39
C SER A 150 1.87 -14.24 4.48
N PRO A 151 2.55 -13.16 4.90
CA PRO A 151 2.78 -11.99 4.04
C PRO A 151 3.70 -12.31 2.86
N TRP A 152 4.38 -13.46 2.87
CA TRP A 152 5.22 -13.97 1.79
C TRP A 152 4.48 -14.87 0.80
N SER A 153 3.17 -15.11 0.97
CA SER A 153 2.38 -15.84 -0.03
C SER A 153 2.33 -15.06 -1.35
N GLN A 154 2.30 -15.75 -2.50
CA GLN A 154 2.19 -15.12 -3.82
C GLN A 154 1.00 -14.15 -3.91
N THR A 155 -0.12 -14.47 -3.24
CA THR A 155 -1.29 -13.59 -3.11
C THR A 155 -0.91 -12.30 -2.37
N SER A 156 -0.44 -12.40 -1.13
CA SER A 156 -0.10 -11.22 -0.32
C SER A 156 1.02 -10.37 -0.92
N VAL A 157 1.99 -11.02 -1.57
CA VAL A 157 3.09 -10.35 -2.29
C VAL A 157 2.58 -9.57 -3.50
N ARG A 158 1.64 -10.12 -4.29
CA ARG A 158 0.97 -9.37 -5.38
C ARG A 158 0.16 -8.19 -4.82
N GLN A 159 -0.61 -8.39 -3.76
CA GLN A 159 -1.36 -7.32 -3.10
C GLN A 159 -0.44 -6.18 -2.60
N LEU A 160 0.65 -6.53 -1.92
CA LEU A 160 1.65 -5.58 -1.45
C LEU A 160 2.29 -4.83 -2.63
N THR A 161 2.61 -5.52 -3.72
CA THR A 161 3.17 -4.92 -4.93
C THR A 161 2.24 -3.85 -5.51
N GLU A 162 0.95 -4.15 -5.64
CA GLU A 162 -0.05 -3.18 -6.12
C GLU A 162 -0.17 -1.98 -5.16
N ILE A 163 -0.25 -2.22 -3.84
CA ILE A 163 -0.27 -1.17 -2.80
C ILE A 163 0.97 -0.27 -2.91
N MET A 164 2.15 -0.86 -3.08
CA MET A 164 3.41 -0.12 -3.17
C MET A 164 3.48 0.80 -4.39
N THR A 165 2.85 0.44 -5.52
CA THR A 165 2.73 1.36 -6.67
C THR A 165 1.71 2.48 -6.48
N HIS A 166 0.91 2.47 -5.41
CA HIS A 166 -0.16 3.46 -5.22
C HIS A 166 0.39 4.83 -4.84
N SER A 167 -0.14 5.87 -5.51
CA SER A 167 0.30 7.25 -5.37
C SER A 167 0.21 7.84 -3.94
N VAL A 168 -0.58 7.24 -3.04
CA VAL A 168 -0.73 7.71 -1.65
C VAL A 168 0.59 7.71 -0.88
N PHE A 169 1.46 6.73 -1.12
CA PHE A 169 2.74 6.58 -0.42
C PHE A 169 3.85 7.45 -1.01
N ARG A 170 3.66 7.96 -2.23
CA ARG A 170 4.61 8.84 -2.95
C ARG A 170 6.03 8.27 -3.12
N GLY A 171 6.17 6.93 -3.11
CA GLY A 171 7.49 6.27 -3.12
C GLY A 171 8.32 6.63 -1.88
N ASP A 172 7.70 6.52 -0.70
CA ASP A 172 8.33 6.76 0.59
C ASP A 172 8.00 5.61 1.55
N MET A 173 9.02 4.89 2.00
CA MET A 173 8.82 3.69 2.82
C MET A 173 8.24 4.05 4.19
N SER A 174 8.57 5.23 4.70
CA SER A 174 8.05 5.77 5.97
C SER A 174 6.52 5.89 5.95
N HIS A 175 5.96 6.37 4.84
CA HIS A 175 4.52 6.48 4.64
C HIS A 175 3.84 5.09 4.60
N LEU A 176 4.41 4.15 3.84
CA LEU A 176 3.88 2.78 3.74
C LEU A 176 3.93 2.07 5.10
N ALA A 177 5.09 2.10 5.75
CA ALA A 177 5.30 1.47 7.04
C ALA A 177 4.36 2.05 8.11
N THR A 178 4.17 3.37 8.18
CA THR A 178 3.23 4.00 9.13
C THR A 178 1.79 3.53 8.92
N ILE A 179 1.35 3.35 7.67
CA ILE A 179 0.00 2.83 7.38
C ILE A 179 -0.13 1.34 7.76
N ILE A 180 0.90 0.52 7.51
CA ILE A 180 0.92 -0.90 7.93
C ILE A 180 0.96 -1.02 9.46
N GLN A 181 1.80 -0.24 10.14
CA GLN A 181 1.83 -0.13 11.60
C GLN A 181 0.45 0.21 12.15
N TYR A 182 -0.25 1.19 11.56
CA TYR A 182 -1.59 1.58 12.01
C TYR A 182 -2.62 0.45 11.81
N ALA A 183 -2.57 -0.26 10.69
CA ALA A 183 -3.43 -1.43 10.46
C ALA A 183 -3.21 -2.52 11.53
N ILE A 184 -1.96 -2.82 11.87
CA ILE A 184 -1.61 -3.80 12.92
C ILE A 184 -2.10 -3.32 14.29
N ILE A 185 -1.86 -2.05 14.65
CA ILE A 185 -2.32 -1.43 15.90
C ILE A 185 -3.84 -1.55 16.03
N MET A 186 -4.59 -1.27 14.96
CA MET A 186 -6.05 -1.40 14.94
C MET A 186 -6.51 -2.85 15.07
N ARG A 187 -5.84 -3.80 14.39
CA ARG A 187 -6.15 -5.24 14.43
C ARG A 187 -5.86 -5.89 15.79
N THR A 188 -4.76 -5.51 16.43
CA THR A 188 -4.27 -6.08 17.70
C THR A 188 -4.77 -5.32 18.93
N GLY A 189 -5.25 -4.09 18.73
CA GLY A 189 -5.61 -3.18 19.79
C GLY A 189 -4.40 -2.72 20.62
N ASP A 190 -3.18 -2.74 20.08
CA ASP A 190 -1.94 -2.39 20.80
C ASP A 190 -2.07 -1.02 21.51
N ARG A 191 -1.40 -0.90 22.66
CA ARG A 191 -1.39 0.28 23.56
C ARG A 191 0.02 0.76 23.87
N ARG A 192 1.06 0.13 23.32
CA ARG A 192 2.43 0.64 23.43
C ARG A 192 2.53 2.01 22.72
N PRO A 193 3.28 2.99 23.27
CA PRO A 193 3.50 4.28 22.63
C PRO A 193 4.02 4.12 21.20
N TRP A 194 3.24 4.58 20.22
CA TRP A 194 3.52 4.28 18.82
C TRP A 194 4.60 5.19 18.26
N VAL A 195 5.75 4.58 17.99
CA VAL A 195 6.85 5.18 17.22
C VAL A 195 6.53 5.02 15.73
N MET A 196 5.92 6.05 15.13
CA MET A 196 5.64 6.10 13.70
C MET A 196 6.92 5.99 12.88
N ALA A 197 6.88 5.31 11.73
CA ALA A 197 8.02 5.28 10.80
C ALA A 197 8.29 6.65 10.12
N ILE A 198 7.33 7.58 10.14
CA ILE A 198 7.51 8.97 9.69
C ILE A 198 8.11 9.80 10.83
N ASP A 199 9.42 10.09 10.76
CA ASP A 199 10.12 10.92 11.76
C ASP A 199 9.59 12.36 11.83
N LYS A 200 9.18 12.94 10.69
CA LYS A 200 8.64 14.30 10.59
C LYS A 200 7.50 14.36 9.57
N PRO A 201 6.23 14.25 9.98
CA PRO A 201 5.10 14.43 9.07
C PRO A 201 5.19 15.82 8.44
N SER A 202 5.16 15.89 7.10
CA SER A 202 5.54 17.10 6.34
C SER A 202 4.56 18.29 6.48
N CYS A 203 3.55 18.16 7.34
CA CYS A 203 2.61 19.22 7.71
C CYS A 203 2.35 19.14 9.23
N SER A 204 2.27 20.29 9.89
CA SER A 204 1.86 20.49 11.29
C SER A 204 0.36 20.20 11.48
N GLY A 205 -0.03 18.96 11.18
CA GLY A 205 -1.41 18.51 11.03
C GLY A 205 -1.80 17.43 12.03
N ARG A 206 -2.80 16.62 11.66
CA ARG A 206 -3.39 15.60 12.56
C ARG A 206 -2.40 14.53 13.03
N LEU A 207 -1.39 14.18 12.24
CA LEU A 207 -0.37 13.18 12.60
C LEU A 207 0.66 13.71 13.60
N ASP A 208 1.13 14.95 13.41
CA ASP A 208 2.02 15.64 14.35
C ASP A 208 1.35 15.79 15.73
N ARG A 209 0.09 16.24 15.75
CA ARG A 209 -0.73 16.28 16.98
C ARG A 209 -0.96 14.90 17.62
N LEU A 210 -1.03 13.83 16.81
CA LEU A 210 -1.11 12.46 17.34
C LEU A 210 0.20 12.02 17.97
N GLN A 211 1.36 12.31 17.36
CA GLN A 211 2.67 12.03 17.95
C GLN A 211 2.83 12.73 19.31
N GLN A 212 2.41 14.00 19.41
CA GLN A 212 2.41 14.75 20.67
C GLN A 212 1.49 14.09 21.71
N ARG A 213 0.23 13.76 21.36
CA ARG A 213 -0.71 13.08 22.28
C ARG A 213 -0.25 11.69 22.73
N ILE A 214 0.46 10.94 21.89
CA ILE A 214 1.05 9.65 22.28
C ILE A 214 2.06 9.87 23.42
N ILE A 215 2.89 10.91 23.35
CA ILE A 215 3.84 11.26 24.41
C ILE A 215 3.08 11.71 25.68
N GLU A 216 2.05 12.54 25.54
CA GLU A 216 1.25 13.08 26.65
C GLU A 216 0.42 12.02 27.41
N GLU A 217 -0.16 11.03 26.70
CA GLU A 217 -0.98 9.96 27.31
C GLU A 217 -0.19 8.68 27.64
N THR A 218 1.14 8.68 27.50
CA THR A 218 1.98 7.56 27.97
C THR A 218 2.00 7.55 29.50
N GLY A 219 1.40 6.51 30.09
CA GLY A 219 1.35 6.34 31.54
C GLY A 219 2.70 5.98 32.17
N ALA A 220 2.74 6.00 33.51
CA ALA A 220 3.92 5.58 34.28
C ALA A 220 4.26 4.08 34.12
N ASP A 221 3.32 3.28 33.60
CA ASP A 221 3.50 1.88 33.19
C ASP A 221 4.07 1.73 31.76
N GLY A 222 4.30 2.85 31.06
CA GLY A 222 4.77 2.87 29.68
C GLY A 222 3.70 2.49 28.65
N MET A 223 2.40 2.53 29.02
CA MET A 223 1.29 2.21 28.13
C MET A 223 0.34 3.40 27.94
N LEU A 224 -0.31 3.46 26.77
CA LEU A 224 -1.32 4.44 26.45
C LEU A 224 -2.65 4.09 27.12
N GLN A 225 -3.22 5.07 27.83
CA GLN A 225 -4.53 4.93 28.47
C GLN A 225 -5.66 4.82 27.45
N SER A 226 -5.61 5.64 26.39
CA SER A 226 -6.56 5.61 25.29
C SER A 226 -6.11 4.72 24.11
N PRO A 227 -7.04 4.16 23.31
CA PRO A 227 -6.71 3.64 21.99
C PRO A 227 -6.08 4.70 21.09
N ILE A 228 -5.11 4.30 20.26
CA ILE A 228 -4.44 5.21 19.31
C ILE A 228 -5.46 5.84 18.33
N SER A 229 -6.53 5.13 17.95
CA SER A 229 -7.64 5.72 17.18
C SER A 229 -8.40 6.81 17.95
N ALA A 230 -8.60 6.67 19.25
CA ALA A 230 -9.21 7.72 20.09
C ALA A 230 -8.30 8.96 20.22
N LEU A 231 -6.98 8.74 20.40
CA LEU A 231 -5.97 9.81 20.31
C LEU A 231 -5.99 10.51 18.96
N TYR A 232 -6.15 9.74 17.89
CA TYR A 232 -6.18 10.24 16.52
C TYR A 232 -7.47 11.03 16.21
N HIS A 233 -8.63 10.63 16.72
CA HIS A 233 -9.87 11.42 16.62
C HIS A 233 -9.80 12.71 17.46
N SER A 234 -9.27 12.66 18.67
CA SER A 234 -9.09 13.87 19.51
C SER A 234 -8.06 14.85 18.92
N SER A 235 -7.06 14.36 18.18
CA SER A 235 -6.11 15.15 17.38
C SER A 235 -6.73 15.88 16.17
N GLY A 236 -8.01 15.61 15.84
CA GLY A 236 -8.68 16.09 14.63
C GLY A 236 -9.56 17.34 14.79
N ARG A 237 -9.83 17.83 16.01
CA ARG A 237 -10.89 18.85 16.28
C ARG A 237 -10.54 20.31 15.89
N SER A 238 -9.85 20.52 14.77
CA SER A 238 -9.62 21.86 14.21
C SER A 238 -10.30 21.95 12.84
N TYR A 239 -11.34 22.79 12.75
CA TYR A 239 -12.24 22.92 11.59
C TYR A 239 -11.56 23.33 10.26
N PHE A 240 -10.27 23.63 10.26
CA PHE A 240 -9.52 24.12 9.09
C PHE A 240 -8.23 23.36 8.78
N THR A 241 -7.88 22.27 9.48
CA THR A 241 -6.66 21.51 9.14
C THR A 241 -6.90 20.56 7.96
N GLU A 242 -6.29 20.89 6.82
CA GLU A 242 -6.25 20.08 5.59
C GLU A 242 -5.82 18.63 5.91
N THR A 243 -6.65 17.65 5.54
CA THR A 243 -6.29 16.25 5.80
C THR A 243 -5.19 15.79 4.83
N CYS A 244 -4.13 15.22 5.39
CA CYS A 244 -3.07 14.62 4.61
C CYS A 244 -3.55 13.26 4.06
N VAL A 245 -3.03 12.82 2.92
CA VAL A 245 -3.52 11.62 2.21
C VAL A 245 -3.41 10.34 3.06
N LEU A 246 -2.47 10.29 4.02
CA LEU A 246 -2.37 9.19 4.98
C LEU A 246 -3.47 9.21 6.04
N SER A 247 -3.87 10.40 6.51
CA SER A 247 -5.00 10.58 7.43
C SER A 247 -6.28 9.99 6.84
N ASP A 248 -6.43 10.14 5.54
CA ASP A 248 -7.56 9.65 4.78
C ASP A 248 -7.58 8.10 4.74
N VAL A 249 -6.45 7.46 4.44
CA VAL A 249 -6.29 5.99 4.50
C VAL A 249 -6.49 5.46 5.93
N MET A 250 -5.96 6.14 6.95
CA MET A 250 -6.15 5.77 8.35
C MET A 250 -7.62 5.81 8.77
N CYS A 251 -8.38 6.82 8.32
CA CYS A 251 -9.83 6.85 8.54
C CYS A 251 -10.54 5.69 7.82
N SER A 252 -10.13 5.31 6.61
CA SER A 252 -10.72 4.14 5.95
C SER A 252 -10.36 2.81 6.62
N LEU A 253 -9.15 2.68 7.18
CA LEU A 253 -8.77 1.53 8.01
C LEU A 253 -9.68 1.39 9.25
N GLU A 254 -10.09 2.50 9.88
CA GLU A 254 -11.03 2.49 11.03
C GLU A 254 -12.42 1.97 10.69
N HIS A 255 -12.86 2.08 9.44
CA HIS A 255 -14.16 1.57 8.99
C HIS A 255 -14.09 0.07 8.62
N ILE A 256 -12.90 -0.44 8.28
CA ILE A 256 -12.67 -1.82 7.84
C ILE A 256 -12.28 -2.72 9.00
N ILE A 257 -11.33 -2.26 9.83
CA ILE A 257 -10.77 -3.03 10.93
C ILE A 257 -11.65 -2.83 12.17
N LYS A 258 -12.42 -3.87 12.51
CA LYS A 258 -13.12 -3.96 13.79
C LYS A 258 -12.09 -4.12 14.91
N PRO A 259 -11.97 -3.19 15.87
CA PRO A 259 -11.04 -3.33 16.98
C PRO A 259 -11.35 -4.60 17.80
N PRO A 260 -10.32 -5.32 18.29
CA PRO A 260 -10.55 -6.52 19.10
C PRO A 260 -11.12 -6.14 20.47
N SER A 261 -11.93 -7.04 21.05
CA SER A 261 -12.49 -6.88 22.40
C SER A 261 -11.45 -7.04 23.52
N LYS A 262 -10.27 -7.57 23.20
CA LYS A 262 -9.10 -7.70 24.07
C LYS A 262 -7.87 -7.15 23.37
N CYS A 263 -7.08 -6.35 24.08
CA CYS A 263 -5.76 -5.94 23.62
C CYS A 263 -4.83 -7.17 23.58
N THR A 264 -4.11 -7.35 22.47
CA THR A 264 -3.06 -8.37 22.33
C THR A 264 -1.76 -7.67 21.94
N PRO A 265 -1.02 -7.06 22.89
CA PRO A 265 0.18 -6.27 22.57
C PRO A 265 1.23 -7.14 21.89
N GLY A 266 1.97 -6.57 20.93
CA GLY A 266 3.17 -7.23 20.42
C GLY A 266 4.24 -7.32 21.51
N ALA A 267 4.85 -8.49 21.70
CA ALA A 267 5.98 -8.67 22.61
C ALA A 267 7.33 -8.22 22.00
N LEU A 268 7.33 -7.84 20.71
CA LEU A 268 8.54 -7.57 19.93
C LEU A 268 9.02 -6.12 20.06
N TYR A 269 10.33 -5.95 20.25
CA TYR A 269 11.01 -4.66 20.29
C TYR A 269 12.35 -4.75 19.54
N HIS A 270 12.80 -3.63 18.98
CA HIS A 270 14.14 -3.43 18.40
C HIS A 270 14.70 -2.11 18.93
N LEU A 271 15.87 -2.12 19.59
CA LEU A 271 16.47 -0.93 20.23
C LEU A 271 15.47 -0.14 21.09
N SER A 272 14.75 -0.85 21.96
CA SER A 272 13.67 -0.35 22.82
C SER A 272 12.47 0.31 22.10
N LYS A 273 12.41 0.30 20.77
CA LYS A 273 11.23 0.73 19.99
C LYS A 273 10.29 -0.47 19.77
N PRO A 274 8.96 -0.28 19.85
CA PRO A 274 8.02 -1.36 19.58
C PRO A 274 8.12 -1.79 18.11
N VAL A 275 8.09 -3.10 17.90
CA VAL A 275 8.00 -3.72 16.58
C VAL A 275 6.62 -4.37 16.44
N TYR A 276 6.05 -4.22 15.25
CA TYR A 276 4.72 -4.72 14.91
C TYR A 276 4.85 -5.92 13.94
N HIS A 277 4.13 -7.00 14.22
CA HIS A 277 4.15 -8.22 13.43
C HIS A 277 3.11 -8.14 12.31
N VAL A 278 3.61 -8.15 11.07
CA VAL A 278 2.85 -8.02 9.82
C VAL A 278 2.36 -9.39 9.37
N THR A 279 1.06 -9.51 9.11
CA THR A 279 0.48 -10.69 8.45
C THR A 279 -0.18 -10.30 7.13
N ALA A 280 -0.57 -11.30 6.33
CA ALA A 280 -1.38 -11.10 5.12
C ALA A 280 -2.66 -10.27 5.36
N ILE A 281 -3.24 -10.37 6.57
CA ILE A 281 -4.45 -9.65 6.97
C ILE A 281 -4.20 -8.13 6.94
N ASP A 282 -3.02 -7.67 7.37
CA ASP A 282 -2.69 -6.24 7.39
C ASP A 282 -2.53 -5.68 5.98
N ILE A 283 -1.86 -6.42 5.10
CA ILE A 283 -1.71 -6.10 3.68
C ILE A 283 -3.09 -5.98 3.03
N ASN A 284 -3.97 -6.97 3.26
CA ASN A 284 -5.34 -6.96 2.74
C ASN A 284 -6.19 -5.81 3.33
N ASN A 285 -6.03 -5.47 4.61
CA ASN A 285 -6.74 -4.33 5.21
C ASN A 285 -6.30 -2.99 4.58
N VAL A 286 -5.00 -2.80 4.34
CA VAL A 286 -4.48 -1.61 3.63
C VAL A 286 -4.97 -1.56 2.19
N GLN A 287 -5.04 -2.70 1.50
CA GLN A 287 -5.63 -2.82 0.17
C GLN A 287 -7.08 -2.31 0.16
N LEU A 288 -7.92 -2.87 1.03
CA LEU A 288 -9.33 -2.52 1.15
C LEU A 288 -9.51 -1.06 1.57
N ALA A 289 -8.62 -0.51 2.41
CA ALA A 289 -8.68 0.89 2.81
C ALA A 289 -8.44 1.83 1.64
N ILE A 290 -7.50 1.52 0.75
CA ILE A 290 -7.27 2.29 -0.48
C ILE A 290 -8.47 2.18 -1.42
N ASP A 291 -8.90 0.96 -1.75
CA ASP A 291 -9.95 0.73 -2.76
C ASP A 291 -11.34 1.21 -2.32
N ASN A 292 -11.69 1.10 -1.03
CA ASN A 292 -13.00 1.50 -0.51
C ASN A 292 -13.05 2.96 0.00
N SER A 293 -11.94 3.70 -0.04
CA SER A 293 -11.93 5.12 0.34
C SER A 293 -12.84 5.94 -0.58
N ASN A 294 -13.91 6.51 -0.02
CA ASN A 294 -14.86 7.32 -0.78
C ASN A 294 -15.22 8.65 -0.08
N TRP A 295 -15.80 9.55 -0.87
CA TRP A 295 -16.43 10.80 -0.49
C TRP A 295 -17.78 10.87 -1.21
N ASP A 296 -18.88 10.76 -0.46
CA ASP A 296 -20.26 10.84 -0.98
C ASP A 296 -20.50 9.98 -2.24
N GLY A 297 -20.01 8.73 -2.19
CA GLY A 297 -20.10 7.76 -3.28
C GLY A 297 -19.03 7.89 -4.38
N THR A 298 -18.18 8.92 -4.34
CA THR A 298 -17.06 9.10 -5.29
C THR A 298 -15.77 8.48 -4.71
N PRO A 299 -15.01 7.65 -5.45
CA PRO A 299 -13.71 7.17 -5.00
C PRO A 299 -12.75 8.32 -4.68
N ARG A 300 -12.16 8.28 -3.49
CA ARG A 300 -11.22 9.31 -2.98
C ARG A 300 -9.83 9.16 -3.59
N PHE A 301 -9.49 7.94 -4.03
CA PHE A 301 -8.23 7.58 -4.66
C PHE A 301 -8.47 6.88 -6.01
N PRO A 302 -7.51 6.91 -6.95
CA PRO A 302 -7.49 5.94 -8.05
C PRO A 302 -7.38 4.53 -7.48
N SER A 303 -7.93 3.53 -8.17
CA SER A 303 -7.80 2.13 -7.70
C SER A 303 -6.33 1.68 -7.73
N ARG A 304 -5.97 0.76 -6.82
CA ARG A 304 -4.63 0.17 -6.78
C ARG A 304 -4.23 -0.45 -8.13
N SER A 305 -5.14 -1.18 -8.77
CA SER A 305 -4.85 -1.90 -10.01
C SER A 305 -4.71 -0.95 -11.20
N GLN A 306 -5.33 0.24 -11.16
CA GLN A 306 -5.05 1.29 -12.13
C GLN A 306 -3.66 1.89 -11.92
N CYS A 307 -3.24 2.14 -10.67
CA CYS A 307 -1.88 2.62 -10.37
C CYS A 307 -0.83 1.59 -10.79
N TYR A 308 -1.06 0.32 -10.45
CA TYR A 308 -0.20 -0.81 -10.82
C TYR A 308 -0.07 -0.97 -12.33
N LYS A 309 -1.20 -0.96 -13.05
CA LYS A 309 -1.22 -1.00 -14.51
C LYS A 309 -0.41 0.16 -15.12
N VAL A 310 -0.61 1.39 -14.63
CA VAL A 310 0.15 2.57 -15.08
C VAL A 310 1.65 2.50 -14.73
N PHE A 311 2.05 1.74 -13.71
CA PHE A 311 3.46 1.45 -13.44
C PHE A 311 4.02 0.43 -14.42
N MET A 312 3.31 -0.69 -14.65
CA MET A 312 3.75 -1.79 -15.52
C MET A 312 3.73 -1.44 -17.01
N GLU A 313 2.83 -0.57 -17.46
CA GLU A 313 2.74 -0.11 -18.85
C GLU A 313 3.80 0.93 -19.24
N ARG A 314 4.66 1.39 -18.30
CA ARG A 314 5.72 2.34 -18.63
C ARG A 314 6.75 1.70 -19.55
N PRO A 315 7.04 2.28 -20.73
CA PRO A 315 7.90 1.68 -21.76
C PRO A 315 9.40 1.64 -21.39
N GLU A 316 9.75 2.14 -20.20
CA GLU A 316 11.05 1.96 -19.57
C GLU A 316 11.23 0.48 -19.19
N LYS A 317 11.60 -0.34 -20.19
CA LYS A 317 12.06 -1.71 -19.99
C LYS A 317 13.08 -1.72 -18.85
N PRO A 318 12.94 -2.59 -17.84
CA PRO A 318 13.88 -2.65 -16.74
C PRO A 318 15.19 -3.30 -17.22
N GLU A 319 16.08 -2.50 -17.79
CA GLU A 319 17.50 -2.84 -17.90
C GLU A 319 18.08 -2.93 -16.49
N GLY A 320 18.05 -4.13 -15.91
CA GLY A 320 18.62 -4.45 -14.59
C GLY A 320 17.69 -5.12 -13.58
N GLY A 321 16.39 -5.29 -13.86
CA GLY A 321 15.53 -6.11 -12.99
C GLY A 321 15.93 -7.60 -13.04
N PRO A 322 15.84 -8.37 -11.95
CA PRO A 322 16.25 -9.78 -11.97
C PRO A 322 15.40 -10.59 -12.94
N ASP A 323 16.07 -11.41 -13.74
CA ASP A 323 15.42 -12.55 -14.38
C ASP A 323 15.05 -13.61 -13.32
N PHE A 324 14.11 -14.50 -13.63
CA PHE A 324 13.71 -15.57 -12.70
C PHE A 324 14.90 -16.41 -12.26
N ASN A 325 15.81 -16.75 -13.18
CA ASN A 325 17.04 -17.50 -12.89
C ASN A 325 17.98 -16.79 -11.89
N GLN A 326 17.77 -15.50 -11.64
CA GLN A 326 18.56 -14.70 -10.69
C GLN A 326 17.79 -14.41 -9.39
N LEU A 327 16.46 -14.52 -9.39
CA LEU A 327 15.56 -14.04 -8.33
C LEU A 327 15.94 -14.55 -6.93
N ALA A 328 16.18 -15.87 -6.80
CA ALA A 328 16.60 -16.49 -5.55
C ALA A 328 17.92 -15.91 -5.01
N GLY A 329 18.92 -15.72 -5.88
CA GLY A 329 20.20 -15.10 -5.50
C GLY A 329 20.08 -13.62 -5.12
N PHE A 330 19.20 -12.88 -5.80
CA PHE A 330 18.88 -11.49 -5.43
C PHE A 330 18.20 -11.40 -4.05
N TYR A 331 17.26 -12.30 -3.76
CA TYR A 331 16.62 -12.41 -2.45
C TYR A 331 17.62 -12.79 -1.33
N CYS A 332 18.52 -13.75 -1.57
CA CYS A 332 19.60 -14.10 -0.64
C CYS A 332 20.47 -12.89 -0.27
N ARG A 333 20.93 -12.11 -1.25
CA ARG A 333 21.71 -10.87 -1.02
C ARG A 333 20.90 -9.85 -0.21
N ALA A 334 19.64 -9.62 -0.58
CA ALA A 334 18.75 -8.68 0.09
C ALA A 334 18.56 -8.99 1.58
N TRP A 335 18.34 -10.25 1.95
CA TRP A 335 18.24 -10.66 3.36
C TRP A 335 19.52 -10.38 4.15
N HIS A 336 20.68 -10.79 3.63
CA HIS A 336 21.98 -10.53 4.26
C HIS A 336 22.39 -9.04 4.27
N PHE A 337 21.80 -8.21 3.42
CA PHE A 337 21.98 -6.77 3.46
C PHE A 337 21.16 -6.13 4.59
N GLU A 338 19.89 -6.49 4.74
CA GLU A 338 19.06 -6.03 5.87
C GLU A 338 19.59 -6.55 7.22
N GLU A 339 20.07 -7.80 7.30
CA GLU A 339 20.72 -8.33 8.52
C GLU A 339 21.93 -7.49 8.95
N ARG A 340 22.79 -7.09 8.01
CA ARG A 340 23.93 -6.22 8.31
C ARG A 340 23.52 -4.81 8.71
N LYS A 341 22.46 -4.25 8.11
CA LYS A 341 21.91 -2.96 8.51
C LYS A 341 21.31 -3.01 9.93
N LEU A 342 20.65 -4.11 10.29
CA LEU A 342 20.14 -4.34 11.64
C LEU A 342 21.29 -4.45 12.65
N ALA A 343 22.33 -5.24 12.36
CA ALA A 343 23.51 -5.35 13.21
C ALA A 343 24.22 -3.99 13.41
N ALA A 344 24.48 -3.25 12.33
CA ALA A 344 25.08 -1.92 12.39
C ALA A 344 24.20 -0.92 13.17
N SER A 345 22.87 -1.03 13.10
CA SER A 345 21.97 -0.19 13.92
C SER A 345 22.13 -0.45 15.42
N ILE A 346 22.42 -1.70 15.81
CA ILE A 346 22.69 -2.07 17.21
C ILE A 346 24.06 -1.55 17.64
N GLU A 347 25.08 -1.71 16.82
CA GLU A 347 26.43 -1.19 17.08
C GLU A 347 26.42 0.35 17.23
N SER A 348 25.61 1.07 16.45
CA SER A 348 25.48 2.53 16.54
C SER A 348 24.70 3.04 17.77
N TRP A 349 24.18 2.14 18.60
CA TRP A 349 23.39 2.45 19.79
C TRP A 349 24.17 2.31 21.11
N TYR A 350 25.42 1.82 21.03
CA TYR A 350 26.39 1.73 22.12
C TYR A 350 27.53 2.74 21.95
#